data_AF-A0A8T2X716-F1
#
_entry.id   AF-A0A8T2X716-F1
#
_cell.length_a   1.000
_cell.length_b   1.000
_cell.length_c   1.000
_cell.angle_alpha   90.00
_cell.angle_beta   90.00
_cell.angle_gamma   90.00
#
_symmetry.space_group_name_H-M   'P 1'
#
loop_
_entity.id
_entity.type
_entity.pdbx_description
1 polymer ?
#
loop_
_entity_poly.entity_id
_entity_poly.type
_entity_poly.pdbx_seq_one_letter_code
_entity_poly.pdbx_strand_id
1 'polypeptide(L)'
;MESSVNGGGVGGGFSHLQSCGDSSEEELSVLPRHTKVVVTGNNRTKSVLVGLQGVVKKAVGLGGWHWLSKGSVSTPRGTTKVDLSKLEMAALWRYWRHFNLVDAIPNPSKEQLIDVVQRHFMSQQMDELQVIVGFVQAAKRLKTVCK
;
A
#
# COMPACT_ATOMS: atom_id res chain seq x y z
N MET A 1 64.64 27.33 -51.17
CA MET A 1 64.49 27.67 -49.75
C MET A 1 63.92 29.06 -49.73
N GLU A 2 62.60 29.17 -49.68
CA GLU A 2 61.94 30.46 -49.52
C GLU A 2 60.50 30.23 -49.05
N SER A 3 60.24 30.81 -47.89
CA SER A 3 58.98 30.97 -47.21
C SER A 3 58.02 31.87 -48.00
N SER A 4 56.71 31.64 -47.87
CA SER A 4 55.72 32.72 -47.75
C SER A 4 54.39 32.20 -47.20
N VAL A 5 53.98 32.80 -46.09
CA VAL A 5 52.62 32.79 -45.53
C VAL A 5 51.79 33.83 -46.25
N ASN A 6 50.52 33.54 -46.59
CA ASN A 6 49.40 34.49 -46.69
C ASN A 6 48.09 33.69 -46.82
N GLY A 7 47.17 33.80 -45.85
CA GLY A 7 45.93 34.59 -45.97
C GLY A 7 44.79 33.66 -46.45
N GLY A 8 43.57 33.57 -45.92
CA GLY A 8 42.70 34.50 -45.21
C GLY A 8 41.29 34.32 -45.81
N GLY A 9 40.23 34.38 -45.01
CA GLY A 9 38.83 34.56 -45.48
C GLY A 9 38.03 33.27 -45.70
N VAL A 10 37.11 32.88 -44.81
CA VAL A 10 35.68 33.23 -44.67
C VAL A 10 34.74 32.75 -45.79
N GLY A 11 33.74 31.94 -45.39
CA GLY A 11 32.34 32.19 -45.74
C GLY A 11 31.71 31.37 -46.88
N GLY A 12 30.79 30.46 -46.49
CA GLY A 12 29.51 30.16 -47.16
C GLY A 12 29.57 29.43 -48.50
N GLY A 13 28.88 28.32 -48.75
CA GLY A 13 27.87 27.59 -48.00
C GLY A 13 27.38 26.41 -48.86
N PHE A 14 26.34 25.72 -48.36
CA PHE A 14 25.37 24.85 -49.06
C PHE A 14 25.94 23.71 -49.94
N SER A 15 25.61 22.44 -49.75
CA SER A 15 24.57 21.78 -48.96
C SER A 15 24.76 20.26 -49.14
N HIS A 16 24.09 19.50 -48.27
CA HIS A 16 23.64 18.12 -48.50
C HIS A 16 24.57 16.98 -48.02
N LEU A 17 24.31 16.50 -46.80
CA LEU A 17 24.00 15.09 -46.55
C LEU A 17 23.34 14.94 -45.17
N GLN A 18 22.39 14.01 -45.12
CA GLN A 18 21.43 13.73 -44.06
C GLN A 18 22.09 13.33 -42.73
N SER A 19 21.53 13.81 -41.62
CA SER A 19 21.41 12.99 -40.41
C SER A 19 20.13 13.39 -39.68
N CYS A 20 19.10 12.58 -39.90
CA CYS A 20 17.87 12.56 -39.13
C CYS A 20 18.20 11.93 -37.78
N GLY A 21 17.85 12.59 -36.67
CA GLY A 21 18.14 12.07 -35.33
C GLY A 21 17.69 13.02 -34.24
N ASP A 22 16.38 13.23 -34.15
CA ASP A 22 15.69 13.60 -32.92
C ASP A 22 16.11 12.62 -31.80
N SER A 23 16.91 13.07 -30.85
CA SER A 23 17.17 12.31 -29.61
C SER A 23 17.21 13.28 -28.44
N SER A 24 16.02 13.76 -28.09
CA SER A 24 15.75 14.44 -26.83
C SER A 24 15.70 13.41 -25.70
N GLU A 25 16.81 12.71 -25.47
CA GLU A 25 16.90 11.61 -24.50
C GLU A 25 17.21 12.06 -23.05
N GLU A 26 17.34 13.37 -22.78
CA GLU A 26 18.01 13.82 -21.56
C GLU A 26 17.25 14.84 -20.68
N GLU A 27 15.95 15.06 -20.90
CA GLU A 27 15.12 15.79 -19.95
C GLU A 27 14.00 14.92 -19.36
N LEU A 28 14.35 13.69 -18.97
CA LEU A 28 13.49 12.87 -18.11
C LEU A 28 13.28 13.63 -16.79
N SER A 29 12.09 14.22 -16.61
CA SER A 29 11.79 15.17 -15.54
C SER A 29 12.00 14.58 -14.14
N VAL A 30 13.23 14.67 -13.63
CA VAL A 30 13.60 14.26 -12.28
C VAL A 30 12.99 15.27 -11.32
N LEU A 31 11.76 14.98 -10.88
CA LEU A 31 11.09 15.79 -9.87
C LEU A 31 11.94 15.88 -8.59
N PRO A 32 12.13 17.09 -8.02
CA PRO A 32 12.80 17.26 -6.76
C PRO A 32 12.18 16.44 -5.64
N ARG A 33 13.00 16.09 -4.64
CA ARG A 33 12.49 15.47 -3.41
C ARG A 33 11.48 16.43 -2.76
N HIS A 34 10.46 15.85 -2.13
CA HIS A 34 9.35 16.56 -1.51
C HIS A 34 8.31 17.17 -2.47
N THR A 35 8.45 16.95 -3.78
CA THR A 35 7.41 17.29 -4.75
C THR A 35 6.17 16.44 -4.49
N LYS A 36 5.01 17.07 -4.37
CA LYS A 36 3.72 16.39 -4.29
C LYS A 36 3.26 16.05 -5.70
N VAL A 37 2.90 14.80 -5.93
CA VAL A 37 2.44 14.29 -7.22
C VAL A 37 1.13 13.55 -7.03
N VAL A 38 0.29 13.49 -8.07
CA VAL A 38 -0.92 12.67 -8.10
C VAL A 38 -0.63 11.47 -9.00
N VAL A 39 -1.01 10.26 -8.57
CA VAL A 39 -0.90 9.07 -9.39
C VAL A 39 -1.97 9.11 -10.48
N THR A 40 -1.55 9.29 -11.73
CA THR A 40 -2.39 9.12 -12.91
C THR A 40 -2.33 7.67 -13.39
N GLY A 41 -3.44 7.13 -13.89
CA GLY A 41 -3.56 5.73 -14.25
C GLY A 41 -3.04 5.42 -15.66
N ASN A 42 -2.39 4.27 -15.80
CA ASN A 42 -2.13 3.61 -17.09
C ASN A 42 -2.47 2.11 -16.98
N ASN A 43 -2.26 1.33 -18.05
CA ASN A 43 -2.57 -0.11 -18.09
C ASN A 43 -1.81 -0.96 -17.05
N ARG A 44 -0.77 -0.42 -16.41
CA ARG A 44 0.00 -1.08 -15.34
C ARG A 44 -0.41 -0.62 -13.94
N THR A 45 -1.27 0.38 -13.81
CA THR A 45 -1.61 1.02 -12.53
C THR A 45 -2.89 0.42 -11.94
N LYS A 46 -2.85 -0.01 -10.68
CA LYS A 46 -4.06 -0.45 -9.97
C LYS A 46 -5.01 0.73 -9.78
N SER A 47 -6.30 0.56 -10.11
CA SER A 47 -7.33 1.60 -10.00
C SER A 47 -7.40 2.26 -8.62
N VAL A 48 -7.22 1.46 -7.54
CA VAL A 48 -7.17 1.95 -6.15
C VAL A 48 -6.06 2.97 -5.87
N LEU A 49 -5.04 3.03 -6.72
CA LEU A 49 -3.93 3.97 -6.58
C LEU A 49 -4.15 5.25 -7.40
N VAL A 50 -5.03 5.24 -8.40
CA VAL A 50 -5.28 6.40 -9.26
C VAL A 50 -5.97 7.50 -8.44
N GLY A 51 -5.52 8.75 -8.63
CA GLY A 51 -5.98 9.93 -7.88
C GLY A 51 -5.33 10.09 -6.51
N LEU A 52 -4.53 9.12 -6.04
CA LEU A 52 -3.83 9.27 -4.77
C LEU A 52 -2.62 10.20 -4.91
N GLN A 53 -2.46 11.08 -3.92
CA GLN A 53 -1.28 11.94 -3.83
C GLN A 53 -0.11 11.22 -3.13
N GLY A 54 1.08 11.39 -3.68
CA GLY A 54 2.34 10.91 -3.14
C GLY A 54 3.38 12.03 -3.05
N VAL A 55 4.39 11.84 -2.23
CA VAL A 55 5.54 12.75 -2.12
C VAL A 55 6.77 12.05 -2.67
N VAL A 56 7.47 12.69 -3.61
CA VAL A 56 8.70 12.17 -4.21
C VAL A 56 9.80 12.09 -3.15
N LYS A 57 10.31 10.88 -2.90
CA LYS A 57 11.45 10.64 -1.99
C LYS A 57 12.78 10.57 -2.70
N LYS A 58 12.81 9.93 -3.87
CA LYS A 58 14.03 9.69 -4.65
C LYS A 58 13.67 9.38 -6.11
N ALA A 59 14.47 9.90 -7.05
CA ALA A 59 14.45 9.46 -8.44
C ALA A 59 15.46 8.33 -8.66
N VAL A 60 15.15 7.37 -9.54
CA VAL A 60 16.04 6.23 -9.81
C VAL A 60 16.88 6.39 -11.07
N GLY A 61 16.80 7.53 -11.77
CA GLY A 61 17.65 7.85 -12.93
C GLY A 61 17.38 7.02 -14.18
N LEU A 62 16.39 6.13 -14.15
CA LEU A 62 15.93 5.36 -15.29
C LEU A 62 14.54 5.88 -15.67
N GLY A 63 14.35 6.38 -16.90
CA GLY A 63 13.03 6.59 -17.51
C GLY A 63 11.98 7.35 -16.68
N GLY A 64 12.37 8.34 -15.86
CA GLY A 64 11.42 9.16 -15.09
C GLY A 64 10.77 8.45 -13.89
N TRP A 65 11.36 7.36 -13.40
CA TRP A 65 10.85 6.62 -12.23
C TRP A 65 11.18 7.32 -10.91
N HIS A 66 10.16 7.47 -10.05
CA HIS A 66 10.29 8.06 -8.71
C HIS A 66 9.70 7.16 -7.62
N TRP A 67 10.39 7.10 -6.48
CA TRP A 67 9.85 6.55 -5.25
C TRP A 67 8.91 7.55 -4.61
N LEU A 68 7.65 7.14 -4.41
CA LEU A 68 6.66 7.95 -3.72
C LEU A 68 6.42 7.41 -2.32
N SER A 69 6.42 8.27 -1.31
CA SER A 69 5.75 7.95 -0.05
C SER A 69 4.28 8.34 -0.16
N LYS A 70 3.39 7.39 0.14
CA LYS A 70 1.94 7.64 0.21
C LYS A 70 1.71 8.70 1.28
N GLY A 71 1.14 9.85 0.91
CA GLY A 71 0.59 10.75 1.91
C GLY A 71 -0.46 9.95 2.68
N SER A 72 -0.42 9.98 4.00
CA SER A 72 -1.45 9.35 4.82
C SER A 72 -2.78 10.03 4.52
N VAL A 73 -3.46 9.60 3.45
CA VAL A 73 -4.88 9.81 3.29
C VAL A 73 -5.44 9.06 4.48
N SER A 74 -5.90 9.79 5.48
CA SER A 74 -6.86 9.26 6.41
C SER A 74 -8.04 8.84 5.55
N THR A 75 -8.05 7.58 5.10
CA THR A 75 -9.30 6.90 4.87
C THR A 75 -10.15 7.23 6.10
N PRO A 76 -11.40 7.72 5.93
CA PRO A 76 -12.23 8.07 7.07
C PRO A 76 -12.18 6.88 8.01
N ARG A 77 -11.60 7.10 9.19
CA ARG A 77 -11.17 6.09 10.16
C ARG A 77 -11.97 4.81 9.98
N GLY A 78 -11.37 3.84 9.29
CA GLY A 78 -11.69 2.45 9.53
C GLY A 78 -11.19 2.17 10.93
N THR A 79 -11.96 2.59 11.95
CA THR A 79 -11.80 2.05 13.29
C THR A 79 -11.80 0.55 13.07
N THR A 80 -10.72 -0.14 13.42
CA THR A 80 -10.64 -1.60 13.37
C THR A 80 -11.55 -2.16 14.47
N LYS A 81 -12.84 -1.83 14.39
CA LYS A 81 -13.91 -2.34 15.23
C LYS A 81 -14.17 -3.74 14.71
N VAL A 82 -13.96 -4.71 15.59
CA VAL A 82 -14.31 -6.09 15.33
C VAL A 82 -15.80 -6.14 15.07
N ASP A 83 -16.19 -6.61 13.88
CA ASP A 83 -17.58 -6.76 13.50
C ASP A 83 -18.03 -8.20 13.75
N LEU A 84 -18.74 -8.40 14.86
CA LEU A 84 -19.23 -9.71 15.29
C LEU A 84 -20.50 -10.14 14.54
N SER A 85 -21.14 -9.25 13.78
CA SER A 85 -22.32 -9.62 12.97
C SER A 85 -21.99 -10.61 11.85
N LYS A 86 -20.72 -10.62 11.42
CA LYS A 86 -20.15 -11.55 10.45
C LYS A 86 -20.00 -12.98 10.97
N LEU A 87 -20.06 -13.19 12.29
CA LEU A 87 -20.01 -14.51 12.87
C LEU A 87 -21.36 -15.22 12.73
N GLU A 88 -21.30 -16.54 12.52
CA GLU A 88 -22.47 -17.40 12.56
C GLU A 88 -23.03 -17.48 13.98
N MET A 89 -24.34 -17.73 14.07
CA MET A 89 -25.02 -17.89 15.36
C MET A 89 -24.39 -19.00 16.20
N ALA A 90 -23.96 -20.11 15.57
CA ALA A 90 -23.25 -21.19 16.26
C ALA A 90 -21.89 -20.77 16.85
N ALA A 91 -21.15 -19.87 16.19
CA ALA A 91 -19.90 -19.34 16.72
C ALA A 91 -20.13 -18.45 17.95
N LEU A 92 -21.16 -17.60 17.90
CA LEU A 92 -21.57 -16.77 19.03
C LEU A 92 -22.00 -17.63 20.22
N TRP A 93 -22.78 -18.69 19.99
CA TRP A 93 -23.17 -19.64 21.04
C TRP A 93 -21.98 -20.38 21.65
N ARG A 94 -20.99 -20.78 20.86
CA ARG A 94 -19.75 -21.39 21.38
C ARG A 94 -19.01 -20.44 22.30
N TYR A 95 -18.89 -19.17 21.92
CA TYR A 95 -18.27 -18.15 22.78
C TYR A 95 -19.07 -17.95 24.07
N TRP A 96 -20.38 -17.75 23.95
CA TRP A 96 -21.29 -17.55 25.08
C TRP A 96 -21.22 -18.68 26.11
N ARG A 97 -21.25 -19.93 25.64
CA ARG A 97 -21.14 -21.12 26.49
C ARG A 97 -19.74 -21.28 27.07
N HIS A 98 -18.69 -20.96 26.32
CA HIS A 98 -17.31 -21.11 26.79
C HIS A 98 -17.00 -20.20 27.97
N PHE A 99 -17.50 -18.96 27.93
CA PHE A 99 -17.33 -17.97 28.99
C PHE A 99 -18.45 -18.00 30.03
N ASN A 100 -19.38 -18.96 29.96
CA ASN A 100 -20.53 -19.08 30.85
C ASN A 100 -21.21 -17.73 31.11
N LEU A 101 -21.56 -17.02 30.03
CA LEU A 101 -22.23 -15.72 30.09
C LEU A 101 -23.72 -15.85 30.48
N VAL A 102 -23.96 -16.62 31.55
CA VAL A 102 -25.26 -17.03 32.10
C VAL A 102 -25.96 -15.80 32.66
N ASP A 103 -26.63 -15.06 31.79
CA ASP A 103 -27.66 -14.08 32.20
C ASP A 103 -28.64 -13.66 31.10
N ALA A 104 -28.51 -14.09 29.84
CA ALA A 104 -29.30 -13.50 28.76
C ALA A 104 -30.28 -14.48 28.12
N ILE A 105 -31.49 -14.55 28.70
CA ILE A 105 -32.77 -14.87 28.01
C ILE A 105 -32.85 -16.32 27.48
N PRO A 106 -33.92 -17.09 27.73
CA PRO A 106 -34.03 -18.48 27.27
C PRO A 106 -34.01 -18.66 25.74
N ASN A 107 -34.15 -17.58 24.96
CA ASN A 107 -34.08 -17.57 23.50
C ASN A 107 -33.59 -16.20 22.96
N PRO A 108 -32.28 -15.92 23.02
CA PRO A 108 -31.73 -14.65 22.57
C PRO A 108 -31.67 -14.57 21.04
N SER A 109 -31.99 -13.39 20.48
CA SER A 109 -31.78 -13.10 19.05
C SER A 109 -30.29 -12.96 18.72
N LYS A 110 -29.95 -12.96 17.42
CA LYS A 110 -28.55 -12.83 16.97
C LYS A 110 -27.90 -11.56 17.50
N GLU A 111 -28.65 -10.46 17.48
CA GLU A 111 -28.23 -9.12 17.88
C GLU A 111 -27.95 -9.07 19.39
N GLN A 112 -28.79 -9.74 20.19
CA GLN A 112 -28.60 -9.84 21.64
C GLN A 112 -27.35 -10.64 21.99
N LEU A 113 -27.11 -11.76 21.30
CA LEU A 113 -25.87 -12.53 21.43
C LEU A 113 -24.65 -11.68 21.08
N ILE A 114 -24.72 -10.91 19.99
CA ILE A 114 -23.64 -10.01 19.57
C ILE A 114 -23.36 -8.97 20.66
N ASP A 115 -24.39 -8.31 21.18
CA ASP A 115 -24.22 -7.26 22.20
C ASP A 115 -23.54 -7.79 23.47
N VAL A 116 -23.99 -8.95 23.97
CA VAL A 116 -23.41 -9.59 25.15
C VAL A 116 -21.96 -10.02 24.90
N VAL A 117 -21.71 -10.69 23.77
CA VAL A 117 -20.36 -11.15 23.40
C VAL A 117 -19.43 -9.96 23.20
N GLN A 118 -19.89 -8.89 22.55
CA GLN A 118 -19.10 -7.69 22.30
C GLN A 118 -18.71 -7.02 23.61
N ARG A 119 -19.68 -6.83 24.52
CA ARG A 119 -19.43 -6.24 25.84
C ARG A 119 -18.41 -7.05 26.63
N HIS A 120 -18.56 -8.37 26.65
CA HIS A 120 -17.62 -9.25 27.35
C HIS A 120 -16.22 -9.21 26.71
N PHE A 121 -16.14 -9.34 25.38
CA PHE A 121 -14.87 -9.33 24.65
C PHE A 121 -14.11 -8.02 24.85
N MET A 122 -14.80 -6.88 24.83
CA MET A 122 -14.18 -5.57 25.07
C MET A 122 -13.73 -5.34 26.52
N SER A 123 -14.35 -6.04 27.47
CA SER A 123 -13.99 -5.96 28.89
C SER A 123 -12.88 -6.93 29.28
N GLN A 124 -12.50 -7.84 28.37
CA GLN A 124 -11.53 -8.89 28.63
C GLN A 124 -10.11 -8.31 28.66
N GLN A 125 -9.42 -8.46 29.79
CA GLN A 125 -7.99 -8.20 29.89
C GLN A 125 -7.23 -9.50 29.63
N MET A 126 -6.27 -9.48 28.72
CA MET A 126 -5.48 -10.66 28.36
C MET A 126 -3.99 -10.36 28.44
N ASP A 127 -3.22 -11.33 28.93
CA ASP A 127 -1.77 -11.31 28.85
C ASP A 127 -1.34 -11.54 27.39
N GLU A 128 -0.69 -10.55 26.81
CA GLU A 128 -0.29 -10.56 25.41
C GLU A 128 0.65 -11.74 25.10
N LEU A 129 1.63 -11.99 25.98
CA LEU A 129 2.62 -13.04 25.77
C LEU A 129 1.95 -14.41 25.84
N GLN A 130 1.08 -14.64 26.82
CA GLN A 130 0.38 -15.91 26.97
C GLN A 130 -0.53 -16.20 25.77
N VAL A 131 -1.26 -15.19 25.28
CA VAL A 131 -2.14 -15.34 24.11
C VAL A 131 -1.33 -15.65 22.85
N ILE A 132 -0.24 -14.92 22.60
CA ILE A 132 0.61 -15.15 21.42
C ILE A 132 1.23 -16.55 21.47
N VAL A 133 1.80 -16.96 22.61
CA VAL A 133 2.39 -18.28 22.77
C VAL A 133 1.35 -19.38 22.59
N GLY A 134 0.18 -19.25 23.22
CA GLY A 134 -0.93 -20.19 23.09
C GLY A 134 -1.42 -20.32 21.65
N PHE A 135 -1.55 -19.19 20.94
CA PHE A 135 -1.95 -19.17 19.54
C PHE A 135 -0.93 -19.89 18.64
N VAL A 136 0.37 -19.58 18.78
CA VAL A 136 1.44 -20.21 18.00
C VAL A 136 1.45 -21.72 18.24
N GLN A 137 1.32 -22.17 19.49
CA GLN A 137 1.29 -23.58 19.83
C GLN A 137 0.09 -24.31 19.18
N ALA A 138 -1.10 -23.71 19.22
CA ALA A 138 -2.29 -24.25 18.58
C ALA A 138 -2.14 -24.32 17.05
N ALA A 139 -1.64 -23.26 16.43
CA ALA A 139 -1.41 -23.20 14.99
C ALA A 139 -0.35 -24.21 14.51
N LYS A 140 0.67 -24.49 15.33
CA LYS A 140 1.66 -25.54 15.04
C LYS A 140 1.08 -26.94 15.10
N ARG A 141 0.16 -27.22 16.04
CA ARG A 141 -0.57 -28.50 16.13
C ARG A 141 -1.55 -28.70 14.96
N LEU A 142 -2.06 -27.62 14.38
CA LEU A 142 -2.97 -27.72 13.22
C LEU A 142 -2.31 -28.37 12.00
N LYS A 143 -0.98 -28.30 11.87
CA LYS A 143 -0.22 -28.95 10.80
C LYS A 143 -0.18 -30.48 10.88
N THR A 144 -0.57 -31.09 12.00
CA THR A 144 -0.52 -32.55 12.19
C THR A 144 -1.88 -33.22 12.19
N VAL A 145 -2.98 -32.45 12.10
CA VAL A 145 -4.36 -32.98 12.20
C VAL A 145 -5.07 -33.04 10.84
N CYS A 146 -4.55 -32.36 9.81
CA CYS A 146 -4.98 -32.57 8.43
C CYS A 146 -4.20 -33.74 7.83
N LYS A 147 -4.75 -34.96 7.90
CA LYS A 147 -4.34 -36.10 7.08
C LYS A 147 -5.56 -36.65 6.37
#